data_AF-A3JJ59-F1
#
_entry.id   AF-A3JJ59-F1
#
_cell.length_a   1.000
_cell.length_b   1.000
_cell.length_c   1.000
_cell.angle_alpha   90.00
_cell.angle_beta   90.00
_cell.angle_gamma   90.00
#
_symmetry.space_group_name_H-M   'P 1'
#
loop_
_entity.id
_entity.type
_entity.pdbx_description
1 polymer ?
#
loop_
_entity_poly.entity_id
_entity_poly.type
_entity_poly.pdbx_seq_one_letter_code
_entity_poly.pdbx_strand_id
1 'polypeptide(L)' 'MVGVHRARAEYDALMGDLESAQRQLRQAQEKLTAGSPMRQIVTERLSAITAELNVRRNG' A
#
# COMPACT_ATOMS: atom_id res chain seq x y z
N MET A 1 1.65 14.40 -4.93
CA MET A 1 0.29 13.92 -5.23
C MET A 1 0.08 12.52 -4.66
N VAL A 2 -0.60 12.40 -3.52
CA VAL A 2 -0.86 11.11 -2.84
C VAL A 2 -1.61 10.11 -3.74
N GLY A 3 -2.48 10.59 -4.63
CA GLY A 3 -3.20 9.75 -5.60
C GLY A 3 -2.28 8.94 -6.53
N VAL A 4 -1.09 9.47 -6.87
CA VAL A 4 -0.13 8.77 -7.75
C VAL A 4 0.48 7.56 -7.06
N HIS A 5 0.83 7.67 -5.78
CA HIS A 5 1.40 6.55 -5.02
C HIS A 5 0.36 5.44 -4.81
N ARG A 6 -0.89 5.79 -4.48
CA ARG A 6 -1.96 4.80 -4.36
C ARG A 6 -2.23 4.11 -5.70
N ALA A 7 -2.37 4.85 -6.80
CA ALA A 7 -2.62 4.26 -8.11
C ALA A 7 -1.46 3.34 -8.54
N ARG A 8 -0.22 3.74 -8.27
CA ARG A 8 0.97 2.94 -8.57
C ARG A 8 1.04 1.68 -7.70
N ALA A 9 0.66 1.79 -6.42
CA ALA A 9 0.58 0.63 -5.54
C ALA A 9 -0.42 -0.42 -6.03
N GLU A 10 -1.60 0.01 -6.49
CA GLU A 10 -2.59 -0.93 -7.03
C GLU A 10 -2.10 -1.58 -8.33
N TYR A 11 -1.43 -0.81 -9.20
CA TYR A 11 -0.81 -1.36 -10.40
C TYR A 11 0.27 -2.39 -10.07
N ASP A 12 1.19 -2.06 -9.16
CA ASP A 12 2.28 -2.96 -8.74
C ASP A 12 1.70 -4.26 -8.15
N ALA A 13 0.64 -4.15 -7.34
CA ALA A 13 -0.06 -5.31 -6.78
C ALA A 13 -0.71 -6.19 -7.87
N LEU A 14 -1.35 -5.57 -8.87
CA LEU A 14 -1.92 -6.29 -10.02
C LEU A 14 -0.84 -7.00 -10.84
N MET A 15 0.36 -6.43 -10.93
CA MET A 15 1.51 -7.03 -11.61
C MET A 15 2.25 -8.06 -10.74
N GLY A 16 1.76 -8.34 -9.54
CA GLY A 16 2.33 -9.31 -8.61
C GLY A 16 3.53 -8.79 -7.81
N ASP A 17 3.97 -7.54 -8.04
CA ASP A 17 5.04 -6.88 -7.30
C ASP A 17 4.50 -6.24 -6.01
N LEU A 18 4.16 -7.11 -5.05
CA LEU A 18 3.61 -6.70 -3.76
C LEU A 18 4.60 -5.87 -2.93
N GLU A 19 5.91 -6.03 -3.12
CA GLU A 19 6.91 -5.23 -2.41
C GLU A 19 6.91 -3.78 -2.88
N SER A 20 6.86 -3.56 -4.21
CA SER A 20 6.68 -2.21 -4.76
C SER A 20 5.35 -1.60 -4.31
N ALA A 21 4.27 -2.39 -4.33
CA ALA A 21 2.97 -1.95 -3.82
C ALA A 21 3.04 -1.49 -2.35
N GLN A 22 3.70 -2.26 -1.50
CA GLN A 22 3.91 -1.92 -0.09
C GLN A 22 4.70 -0.62 0.08
N ARG A 23 5.79 -0.44 -0.68
CA ARG A 23 6.61 0.79 -0.64
C ARG A 23 5.80 2.01 -1.07
N GLN A 24 5.03 1.91 -2.15
CA GLN A 24 4.17 3.00 -2.62
C GLN A 24 3.12 3.39 -1.57
N LEU A 25 2.50 2.41 -0.90
CA LEU A 25 1.51 2.66 0.16
C LEU A 25 2.13 3.32 1.39
N ARG A 26 3.34 2.93 1.81
CA ARG A 26 4.06 3.62 2.91
C ARG A 26 4.32 5.09 2.57
N GLN A 27 4.83 5.37 1.37
CA GLN A 27 5.04 6.75 0.91
C GLN A 27 3.74 7.55 0.82
N ALA A 28 2.63 6.91 0.43
CA ALA A 28 1.32 7.54 0.44
C ALA A 28 0.86 7.87 1.86
N GLN A 29 1.05 6.95 2.81
CA GLN A 29 0.65 7.11 4.22
C GLN A 29 1.42 8.24 4.91
N GLU A 30 2.73 8.34 4.67
CA GLU A 30 3.61 9.38 5.23
C GLU A 30 3.19 10.79 4.78
N LYS A 31 2.66 10.92 3.56
CA LYS A 31 2.22 12.20 2.99
C LYS A 31 0.81 12.61 3.40
N LEU A 32 0.08 11.75 4.10
CA LEU A 32 -1.30 11.98 4.50
C LEU A 32 -1.40 12.47 5.94
N THR A 33 -2.24 13.46 6.19
CA THR A 33 -2.51 13.94 7.55
C THR A 33 -3.05 12.82 8.43
N ALA A 34 -2.55 12.73 9.67
CA ALA A 34 -3.08 11.83 10.68
C ALA A 34 -4.58 12.06 10.88
N GLY A 35 -5.36 10.98 10.96
CA GLY A 35 -6.82 11.05 11.10
C GLY A 35 -7.60 11.37 9.82
N SER A 36 -6.94 11.63 8.68
CA SER A 36 -7.68 11.79 7.41
C SER A 36 -8.29 10.46 6.96
N PRO A 37 -9.52 10.45 6.42
CA PRO A 37 -10.15 9.23 5.88
C PRO A 37 -9.27 8.53 4.83
N MET A 38 -8.53 9.32 4.04
CA MET A 38 -7.61 8.78 3.05
C MET A 38 -6.42 8.04 3.69
N ARG A 39 -5.93 8.50 4.85
CA ARG A 39 -4.88 7.78 5.59
C ARG A 39 -5.40 6.43 6.11
N GLN A 40 -6.65 6.37 6.55
CA GLN A 40 -7.27 5.11 6.96
C GLN A 40 -7.33 4.12 5.79
N ILE A 41 -7.82 4.56 4.62
CA ILE A 41 -7.88 3.71 3.42
C ILE A 41 -6.50 3.18 3.01
N VAL A 42 -5.47 4.04 3.00
CA VAL A 42 -4.10 3.63 2.67
C VAL A 42 -3.55 2.66 3.72
N THR A 43 -3.86 2.87 5.00
CA THR A 43 -3.43 1.99 6.10
C THR A 43 -4.06 0.61 5.98
N GLU A 44 -5.37 0.52 5.72
CA GLU A 44 -6.07 -0.74 5.51
C GLU A 44 -5.48 -1.52 4.32
N ARG A 45 -5.20 -0.82 3.22
CA ARG A 45 -4.58 -1.46 2.04
C ARG A 45 -3.15 -1.92 2.33
N LEU A 46 -2.35 -1.14 3.05
CA LEU A 46 -0.99 -1.50 3.43
C LEU A 46 -0.98 -2.76 4.31
N SER A 47 -1.93 -2.88 5.24
CA SER A 47 -2.12 -4.08 6.06
C SER A 47 -2.44 -5.31 5.22
N ALA A 48 -3.34 -5.20 4.25
CA ALA A 48 -3.70 -6.31 3.35
C ALA A 48 -2.50 -6.79 2.51
N ILE A 49 -1.75 -5.87 1.88
CA ILE A 49 -0.55 -6.22 1.09
C ILE A 49 0.53 -6.85 1.97
N THR A 50 0.71 -6.36 3.20
CA THR A 50 1.68 -6.92 4.15
C THR A 50 1.31 -8.34 4.57
N ALA A 51 0.02 -8.61 4.80
CA ALA A 51 -0.46 -9.96 5.10
C ALA A 51 -0.22 -10.91 3.91
N GLU A 52 -0.51 -10.48 2.69
CA GLU A 52 -0.28 -11.29 1.49
C GLU A 52 1.21 -11.59 1.26
N LEU A 53 2.09 -10.60 1.45
CA LEU A 53 3.54 -10.80 1.41
C LEU A 53 4.00 -11.84 2.42
N ASN A 54 3.48 -11.79 3.65
CA ASN A 54 3.83 -12.77 4.69
C ASN A 54 3.36 -14.18 4.32
N VAL A 55 2.17 -14.32 3.71
CA VAL A 55 1.69 -15.61 3.22
C VAL A 55 2.61 -16.15 2.12
N ARG A 56 2.97 -15.32 1.13
CA ARG A 56 3.87 -15.73 0.04
C ARG A 56 5.28 -16.08 0.50
N ARG A 57 5.76 -15.44 1.58
CA ARG A 57 7.09 -15.72 2.15
C ARG A 57 7.12 -17.02 2.96
N ASN A 58 5.99 -17.42 3.53
CA ASN A 58 5.87 -18.56 4.42
C ASN A 58 5.24 -19.81 3.77
N GLY A 59 4.84 -19.72 2.51
CA GLY A 59 4.37 -20.85 1.68
C GLY A 59 5.47 -21.37 0.80
#